data_AF-A0A7M2Y7N9-F1
#
_entry.id   AF-A0A7M2Y7N9-F1
#
_cell.length_a   1.000
_cell.length_b   1.000
_cell.length_c   1.000
_cell.angle_alpha   90.00
_cell.angle_beta   90.00
_cell.angle_gamma   90.00
#
_symmetry.space_group_name_H-M   'P 1'
#
loop_
_entity.id
_entity.type
_entity.pdbx_description
1 polymer ?
#
loop_
_entity_poly.entity_id
_entity_poly.type
_entity_poly.pdbx_seq_one_letter_code
_entity_poly.pdbx_strand_id
1 'polypeptide(L)'
;MKIDNFIIDVDKASDELNQLSDTLKYLLYENDEKVFDQFEFDKEYLEPSLFYYFFKNKGQDQKLNYRQYIVNNYIGNLPLKFDIDIDCFKNARIPEAGFVVSPKQTSIIYDNEKYYFQNGEQLHINEDRYLKNSNIRISSVVPNILHQYHPSGFEHSIIEIQKDVLKDLNKAYDNLSKCSPGFTQLLNMTTKEISVFNLPKTPSFASINYFGTSFINIHERKHNDILFMDEIAHQSGHSIFTLLTRDSDSYFLFPPQTLLKEFTGFSGEGRTLYGAFHSMFTLCTIIHTLNAFLLNGNPNEYEKIELYGRIGFYLDKLIYDVEIISKLEIFTPKGKQIYQMLAENMADYQKLENGIFLKFNYDNQDYLFSPNRFLFSNQSILNEAQIS
;
A
#
# COMPACT_ATOMS: atom_id res chain seq x y z
N MET A 1 8.60 18.26 -4.03
CA MET A 1 9.45 17.06 -4.19
C MET A 1 9.38 16.56 -5.63
N LYS A 2 10.42 15.91 -6.14
CA LYS A 2 10.45 15.39 -7.52
C LYS A 2 10.78 13.90 -7.51
N ILE A 3 9.92 13.08 -8.12
CA ILE A 3 10.12 11.65 -8.37
C ILE A 3 10.18 11.48 -9.90
N ASP A 4 11.40 11.39 -10.42
CA ASP A 4 11.67 11.56 -11.86
C ASP A 4 10.93 12.80 -12.39
N ASN A 5 10.17 12.75 -13.47
CA ASN A 5 9.44 13.91 -13.99
C ASN A 5 8.16 14.26 -13.22
N PHE A 6 7.78 13.45 -12.22
CA PHE A 6 6.59 13.68 -11.43
C PHE A 6 6.88 14.63 -10.27
N ILE A 7 6.27 15.83 -10.32
CA ILE A 7 6.41 16.84 -9.26
C ILE A 7 5.30 16.64 -8.24
N ILE A 8 5.70 16.34 -7.00
CA ILE A 8 4.80 16.15 -5.88
C ILE A 8 4.86 17.37 -4.99
N ASP A 9 3.71 18.01 -4.84
CA ASP A 9 3.49 19.03 -3.83
C ASP A 9 3.28 18.32 -2.48
N VAL A 10 4.30 18.39 -1.62
CA VAL A 10 4.30 17.73 -0.31
C VAL A 10 3.35 18.43 0.65
N ASP A 11 3.19 19.75 0.51
CA ASP A 11 2.26 20.53 1.31
C ASP A 11 0.83 20.15 0.94
N LYS A 12 0.54 20.02 -0.38
CA LYS A 12 -0.74 19.45 -0.83
C LYS A 12 -0.99 18.06 -0.24
N ALA A 13 0.00 17.16 -0.26
CA ALA A 13 -0.17 15.82 0.32
C ALA A 13 -0.49 15.88 1.82
N SER A 14 0.18 16.77 2.56
CA SER A 14 -0.12 17.01 3.98
C SER A 14 -1.53 17.56 4.20
N ASP A 15 -1.96 18.51 3.38
CA ASP A 15 -3.30 19.10 3.45
C ASP A 15 -4.40 18.06 3.17
N GLU A 16 -4.19 17.18 2.18
CA GLU A 16 -5.14 16.10 1.88
C GLU A 16 -5.20 15.06 3.02
N LEU A 17 -4.10 14.79 3.72
CA LEU A 17 -4.10 13.91 4.90
C LEU A 17 -4.90 14.53 6.05
N ASN A 18 -4.73 15.84 6.29
CA ASN A 18 -5.54 16.57 7.27
C ASN A 18 -7.03 16.49 6.92
N GLN A 19 -7.38 16.67 5.64
CA GLN A 19 -8.77 16.58 5.19
C GLN A 19 -9.35 15.16 5.32
N LEU A 20 -8.54 14.10 5.12
CA LEU A 20 -8.96 12.73 5.41
C LEU A 20 -9.20 12.51 6.91
N SER A 21 -8.30 13.03 7.75
CA SER A 21 -8.47 12.99 9.21
C SER A 21 -9.76 13.71 9.62
N ASP A 22 -10.03 14.90 9.09
CA ASP A 22 -11.24 15.67 9.40
C ASP A 22 -12.51 14.97 8.92
N THR A 23 -12.45 14.27 7.79
CA THR A 23 -13.54 13.42 7.32
C THR A 23 -13.86 12.31 8.33
N LEU A 24 -12.85 11.64 8.88
CA LEU A 24 -13.04 10.61 9.90
C LEU A 24 -13.55 11.20 11.23
N LYS A 25 -13.09 12.39 11.63
CA LYS A 25 -13.61 13.12 12.79
C LYS A 25 -15.08 13.45 12.63
N TYR A 26 -15.49 13.94 11.46
CA TYR A 26 -16.89 14.20 11.14
C TYR A 26 -17.75 12.93 11.20
N LEU A 27 -17.27 11.82 10.63
CA LEU A 27 -17.98 10.54 10.66
C LEU A 27 -18.09 9.95 12.07
N LEU A 28 -17.10 10.18 12.94
CA LEU A 28 -17.18 9.83 14.36
C LEU A 28 -18.28 10.61 15.08
N TYR A 29 -18.36 11.92 14.84
CA TYR A 29 -19.39 12.78 15.42
C TYR A 29 -20.80 12.38 14.99
N GLU A 30 -21.01 12.15 13.69
CA GLU A 30 -22.30 11.69 13.15
C GLU A 30 -22.73 10.34 13.74
N ASN A 31 -21.78 9.50 14.14
CA ASN A 31 -22.04 8.20 14.74
C ASN A 31 -22.28 8.24 16.26
N ASP A 32 -21.57 9.11 16.99
CA ASP A 32 -21.72 9.31 18.44
C ASP A 32 -21.34 10.75 18.81
N GLU A 33 -22.32 11.66 18.89
CA GLU A 33 -22.05 13.09 19.16
C GLU A 33 -21.25 13.33 20.45
N LYS A 34 -21.36 12.43 21.45
CA LYS A 34 -20.67 12.53 22.74
C LYS A 34 -19.20 12.15 22.67
N VAL A 35 -18.73 11.66 21.53
CA VAL A 35 -17.31 11.33 21.32
C VAL A 35 -16.43 12.57 21.54
N PHE A 36 -16.91 13.77 21.18
CA PHE A 36 -16.16 15.03 21.38
C PHE A 36 -15.96 15.39 22.85
N ASP A 37 -16.82 14.93 23.75
CA ASP A 37 -16.69 15.18 25.19
C ASP A 37 -15.58 14.32 25.83
N GLN A 38 -15.11 13.30 25.13
CA GLN A 38 -14.31 12.22 25.70
C GLN A 38 -12.97 11.97 25.00
N PHE A 39 -12.79 12.50 23.79
CA PHE A 39 -11.58 12.27 23.00
C PHE A 39 -10.98 13.59 22.50
N GLU A 40 -9.66 13.62 22.30
CA GLU A 40 -8.91 14.79 21.83
C GLU A 40 -8.89 14.87 20.30
N PHE A 41 -9.68 15.79 19.75
CA PHE A 41 -9.87 15.93 18.30
C PHE A 41 -8.86 16.80 17.57
N ASP A 42 -7.91 17.41 18.28
CA ASP A 42 -6.78 18.10 17.66
C ASP A 42 -5.72 17.11 17.13
N LYS A 43 -5.78 15.84 17.53
CA LYS A 43 -4.91 14.77 17.03
C LYS A 43 -5.31 14.29 15.63
N GLU A 44 -4.40 13.56 14.99
CA GLU A 44 -4.61 12.89 13.69
C GLU A 44 -5.47 11.63 13.88
N TYR A 45 -6.48 11.44 13.03
CA TYR A 45 -7.35 10.26 13.01
C TYR A 45 -7.17 9.53 11.67
N LEU A 46 -6.00 8.92 11.47
CA LEU A 46 -5.66 8.21 10.24
C LEU A 46 -5.35 6.72 10.48
N GLU A 47 -5.95 6.13 11.52
CA GLU A 47 -5.82 4.70 11.81
C GLU A 47 -6.51 3.87 10.70
N PRO A 48 -5.79 2.98 9.98
CA PRO A 48 -6.38 2.24 8.85
C PRO A 48 -7.64 1.43 9.20
N SER A 49 -7.72 0.85 10.41
CA SER A 49 -8.93 0.14 10.85
C SER A 49 -10.15 1.06 11.05
N LEU A 50 -9.92 2.34 11.34
CA LEU A 50 -10.98 3.34 11.45
C LEU A 50 -11.56 3.68 10.07
N PHE A 51 -10.73 3.74 9.02
CA PHE A 51 -11.24 3.82 7.64
C PHE A 51 -12.16 2.64 7.34
N TYR A 52 -11.75 1.43 7.69
CA TYR A 52 -12.55 0.23 7.41
C TYR A 52 -13.87 0.21 8.18
N TYR A 53 -13.88 0.72 9.41
CA TYR A 53 -15.10 0.89 10.18
C TYR A 53 -16.17 1.70 9.42
N PHE A 54 -15.78 2.84 8.84
CA PHE A 54 -16.72 3.75 8.18
C PHE A 54 -16.98 3.44 6.70
N PHE A 55 -15.97 3.00 5.96
CA PHE A 55 -16.03 2.87 4.50
C PHE A 55 -16.30 1.45 4.02
N LYS A 56 -16.41 0.45 4.91
CA LYS A 56 -16.91 -0.86 4.51
C LYS A 56 -18.37 -0.78 4.05
N ASN A 57 -18.75 -1.65 3.11
CA ASN A 57 -20.13 -1.72 2.65
C ASN A 57 -21.07 -2.11 3.81
N LYS A 58 -22.11 -1.31 4.05
CA LYS A 58 -23.08 -1.42 5.18
C LYS A 58 -23.93 -2.72 5.21
N GLY A 59 -23.59 -3.74 4.42
CA GLY A 59 -24.27 -5.05 4.39
C GLY A 59 -23.51 -6.19 5.09
N GLN A 60 -22.32 -5.94 5.65
CA GLN A 60 -21.54 -6.96 6.37
C GLN A 60 -21.73 -6.82 7.89
N ASP A 61 -22.34 -7.84 8.51
CA ASP A 61 -22.75 -7.98 9.93
C ASP A 61 -21.61 -7.96 10.98
N GLN A 62 -20.44 -7.39 10.67
CA GLN A 62 -19.38 -7.23 11.67
C GLN A 62 -19.67 -6.04 12.58
N LYS A 63 -19.99 -6.33 13.84
CA LYS A 63 -20.02 -5.38 14.97
C LYS A 63 -18.59 -4.93 15.31
N LEU A 64 -17.97 -4.14 14.45
CA LEU A 64 -16.71 -3.48 14.76
C LEU A 64 -16.97 -2.36 15.78
N ASN A 65 -16.01 -2.09 16.67
CA ASN A 65 -16.11 -1.05 17.68
C ASN A 65 -15.10 0.07 17.40
N TYR A 66 -15.57 1.23 16.94
CA TYR A 66 -14.68 2.36 16.63
C TYR A 66 -13.85 2.82 17.82
N ARG A 67 -14.32 2.62 19.06
CA ARG A 67 -13.63 3.07 20.29
C ARG A 67 -12.29 2.37 20.48
N GLN A 68 -12.17 1.12 20.05
CA GLN A 68 -10.88 0.42 20.00
C GLN A 68 -9.86 1.20 19.17
N TYR A 69 -10.30 1.81 18.06
CA TYR A 69 -9.40 2.44 17.08
C TYR A 69 -8.99 3.87 17.44
N ILE A 70 -9.62 4.46 18.45
CA ILE A 70 -9.35 5.84 18.89
C ILE A 70 -8.99 5.94 20.38
N VAL A 71 -8.77 4.81 21.06
CA VAL A 71 -8.60 4.76 22.52
C VAL A 71 -7.45 5.63 23.04
N ASN A 72 -6.35 5.81 22.29
CA ASN A 72 -5.23 6.65 22.73
C ASN A 72 -5.51 8.16 22.67
N ASN A 73 -6.63 8.53 22.06
CA ASN A 73 -7.11 9.90 22.05
C ASN A 73 -8.08 10.16 23.21
N TYR A 74 -8.34 9.18 24.08
CA TYR A 74 -9.25 9.33 25.21
C TYR A 74 -8.71 10.32 26.26
N ILE A 75 -9.50 11.34 26.59
CA ILE A 75 -9.20 12.38 27.60
C ILE A 75 -10.26 12.43 28.71
N GLY A 76 -11.20 11.49 28.71
CA GLY A 76 -12.27 11.47 29.71
C GLY A 76 -11.77 11.09 31.11
N ASN A 77 -12.51 11.54 32.12
CA ASN A 77 -12.17 11.34 33.54
C ASN A 77 -12.67 10.00 34.12
N LEU A 78 -13.36 9.17 33.33
CA LEU A 78 -13.91 7.90 33.78
C LEU A 78 -13.28 6.74 32.98
N PRO A 79 -13.24 5.52 33.51
CA PRO A 79 -12.76 4.37 32.74
C PRO A 79 -13.57 4.17 31.45
N LEU A 80 -12.89 4.08 30.31
CA LEU A 80 -13.52 3.81 29.02
C LEU A 80 -13.71 2.31 28.85
N LYS A 81 -14.94 1.88 28.53
CA LYS A 81 -15.26 0.48 28.20
C LYS A 81 -15.47 0.33 26.70
N PHE A 82 -14.86 -0.69 26.12
CA PHE A 82 -15.02 -1.05 24.71
C PHE A 82 -14.74 -2.54 24.49
N ASP A 83 -15.13 -3.03 23.33
CA ASP A 83 -14.80 -4.40 22.89
C ASP A 83 -13.67 -4.34 21.88
N ILE A 84 -12.77 -5.32 21.91
CA ILE A 84 -11.72 -5.50 20.91
C ILE A 84 -12.14 -6.50 19.83
N ASP A 85 -11.88 -6.13 18.59
CA ASP A 85 -11.99 -6.99 17.42
C ASP A 85 -10.85 -8.01 17.43
N ILE A 86 -11.21 -9.29 17.33
CA ILE A 86 -10.31 -10.43 17.37
C ILE A 86 -10.23 -11.08 15.98
N ASP A 87 -9.02 -11.37 15.52
CA ASP A 87 -8.76 -12.04 14.26
C ASP A 87 -8.97 -13.57 14.30
N CYS A 88 -8.81 -14.24 13.16
CA CYS A 88 -9.00 -15.69 13.06
C CYS A 88 -7.99 -16.53 13.87
N PHE A 89 -6.91 -15.94 14.39
CA PHE A 89 -5.92 -16.57 15.27
C PHE A 89 -6.06 -16.15 16.73
N LYS A 90 -7.19 -15.51 17.07
CA LYS A 90 -7.46 -14.99 18.40
C LYS A 90 -6.51 -13.87 18.82
N ASN A 91 -5.96 -13.11 17.89
CA ASN A 91 -5.16 -11.92 18.21
C ASN A 91 -6.00 -10.66 18.03
N ALA A 92 -5.67 -9.61 18.76
CA ALA A 92 -6.36 -8.33 18.65
C ALA A 92 -5.35 -7.19 18.67
N ARG A 93 -5.62 -6.14 17.91
CA ARG A 93 -4.77 -4.96 17.88
C ARG A 93 -5.38 -3.82 18.68
N ILE A 94 -4.57 -3.12 19.45
CA ILE A 94 -4.94 -1.87 20.11
C ILE A 94 -4.00 -0.82 19.52
N PRO A 95 -4.46 0.05 18.60
CA PRO A 95 -3.60 1.03 17.95
C PRO A 95 -2.72 1.78 18.95
N GLU A 96 -1.50 2.15 18.54
CA GLU A 96 -0.44 2.82 19.34
C GLU A 96 0.02 2.11 20.65
N ALA A 97 -0.78 1.20 21.21
CA ALA A 97 -0.40 0.40 22.37
C ALA A 97 0.29 -0.92 21.96
N GLY A 98 -0.18 -1.54 20.87
CA GLY A 98 0.39 -2.77 20.32
C GLY A 98 -0.67 -3.84 20.02
N PHE A 99 -0.38 -5.09 20.36
CA PHE A 99 -1.28 -6.21 20.10
C PHE A 99 -1.36 -7.22 21.25
N VAL A 100 -2.47 -7.92 21.34
CA VAL A 100 -2.77 -8.93 22.35
C VAL A 100 -2.92 -10.27 21.67
N VAL A 101 -2.24 -11.29 22.24
CA VAL A 101 -2.33 -12.67 21.78
C VAL A 101 -3.32 -13.44 22.64
N SER A 102 -4.32 -14.05 22.03
CA SER A 102 -5.32 -14.90 22.69
C SER A 102 -5.91 -14.27 23.96
N PRO A 103 -6.53 -13.08 23.88
CA PRO A 103 -7.13 -12.44 25.04
C PRO A 103 -8.22 -13.34 25.65
N LYS A 104 -8.30 -13.36 26.98
CA LYS A 104 -9.30 -14.16 27.72
C LYS A 104 -10.73 -13.68 27.48
N GLN A 105 -10.90 -12.39 27.20
CA GLN A 105 -12.18 -11.70 27.01
C GLN A 105 -11.99 -10.60 25.96
N THR A 106 -13.06 -10.28 25.23
CA THR A 106 -13.09 -9.16 24.26
C THR A 106 -13.40 -7.82 24.90
N SER A 107 -14.02 -7.80 26.08
CA SER A 107 -14.40 -6.54 26.71
C SER A 107 -13.27 -6.00 27.58
N ILE A 108 -12.79 -4.81 27.21
CA ILE A 108 -11.62 -4.14 27.79
C ILE A 108 -12.05 -2.84 28.47
N ILE A 109 -11.34 -2.51 29.53
CA ILE A 109 -11.42 -1.23 30.24
C ILE A 109 -10.08 -0.51 30.04
N TYR A 110 -10.11 0.71 29.54
CA TYR A 110 -8.98 1.63 29.54
C TYR A 110 -9.14 2.62 30.69
N ASP A 111 -8.15 2.65 31.58
CA ASP A 111 -8.12 3.52 32.76
C ASP A 111 -6.68 3.87 33.13
N ASN A 112 -6.40 5.15 33.35
CA ASN A 112 -5.07 5.67 33.72
C ASN A 112 -3.92 5.09 32.87
N GLU A 113 -4.04 5.20 31.54
CA GLU A 113 -3.06 4.72 30.55
C GLU A 113 -2.82 3.20 30.56
N LYS A 114 -3.70 2.42 31.21
CA LYS A 114 -3.61 0.97 31.31
C LYS A 114 -4.88 0.30 30.83
N TYR A 115 -4.72 -0.97 30.46
CA TYR A 115 -5.78 -1.79 29.89
C TYR A 115 -6.08 -2.96 30.83
N TYR A 116 -7.35 -3.25 31.04
CA TYR A 116 -7.82 -4.29 31.97
C TYR A 116 -8.95 -5.10 31.35
N PHE A 117 -9.04 -6.38 31.72
CA PHE A 117 -10.24 -7.18 31.53
C PHE A 117 -11.34 -6.76 32.53
N GLN A 118 -12.60 -7.14 32.28
CA GLN A 118 -13.73 -6.79 33.17
C GLN A 118 -13.59 -7.39 34.58
N ASN A 119 -12.78 -8.44 34.76
CA ASN A 119 -12.47 -9.03 36.06
C ASN A 119 -11.39 -8.26 36.84
N GLY A 120 -10.86 -7.15 36.30
CA GLY A 120 -9.81 -6.32 36.90
C GLY A 120 -8.37 -6.79 36.64
N GLU A 121 -8.17 -7.91 35.93
CA GLU A 121 -6.84 -8.37 35.54
C GLU A 121 -6.25 -7.43 34.46
N GLN A 122 -5.01 -6.99 34.65
CA GLN A 122 -4.33 -6.14 33.67
C GLN A 122 -4.07 -6.92 32.37
N LEU A 123 -4.40 -6.30 31.23
CA LEU A 123 -4.16 -6.83 29.90
C LEU A 123 -2.67 -6.76 29.57
N HIS A 124 -2.09 -7.88 29.13
CA HIS A 124 -0.74 -7.90 28.59
C HIS A 124 -0.76 -7.52 27.11
N ILE A 125 -0.11 -6.40 26.76
CA ILE A 125 0.01 -5.90 25.39
C ILE A 125 1.46 -6.07 24.95
N ASN A 126 1.65 -6.68 23.78
CA ASN A 126 2.93 -6.82 23.11
C ASN A 126 3.17 -5.60 22.23
N GLU A 127 4.40 -5.11 22.19
CA GLU A 127 4.77 -3.95 21.37
C GLU A 127 4.60 -4.22 19.87
N ASP A 128 4.13 -3.22 19.15
CA ASP A 128 4.11 -3.24 17.69
C ASP A 128 5.54 -3.28 17.12
N ARG A 129 5.67 -3.93 15.96
CA ARG A 129 6.91 -3.92 15.19
C ARG A 129 6.80 -2.90 14.07
N TYR A 130 7.92 -2.25 13.77
CA TYR A 130 8.03 -1.23 12.74
C TYR A 130 9.13 -1.60 11.76
N LEU A 131 9.02 -1.14 10.51
CA LEU A 131 10.18 -1.12 9.63
C LEU A 131 11.25 -0.22 10.25
N LYS A 132 12.49 -0.68 10.20
CA LYS A 132 13.63 0.00 10.80
C LYS A 132 13.76 1.43 10.28
N ASN A 133 13.96 2.40 11.18
CA ASN A 133 14.08 3.82 10.86
C ASN A 133 12.85 4.41 10.11
N SER A 134 11.65 3.92 10.43
CA SER A 134 10.40 4.40 9.85
C SER A 134 9.32 4.54 10.93
N ASN A 135 8.20 5.16 10.57
CA ASN A 135 6.96 5.13 11.34
C ASN A 135 5.96 4.07 10.82
N ILE A 136 6.39 3.17 9.93
CA ILE A 136 5.52 2.20 9.25
C ILE A 136 5.47 0.93 10.08
N ARG A 137 4.28 0.63 10.61
CA ARG A 137 4.03 -0.59 11.39
C ARG A 137 3.98 -1.82 10.48
N ILE A 138 4.43 -2.95 11.00
CA ILE A 138 4.21 -4.27 10.39
C ILE A 138 3.05 -4.92 11.14
N SER A 139 1.93 -5.20 10.46
CA SER A 139 0.70 -5.67 11.12
C SER A 139 0.93 -6.98 11.87
N SER A 140 0.55 -7.06 13.15
CA SER A 140 0.65 -8.28 13.97
C SER A 140 -0.66 -9.09 14.03
N VAL A 141 -1.73 -8.61 13.40
CA VAL A 141 -3.03 -9.29 13.38
C VAL A 141 -3.54 -9.35 11.95
N VAL A 142 -4.38 -10.33 11.61
CA VAL A 142 -5.05 -10.35 10.30
C VAL A 142 -6.01 -9.15 10.23
N PRO A 143 -5.77 -8.15 9.35
CA PRO A 143 -6.66 -7.01 9.26
C PRO A 143 -8.05 -7.42 8.79
N ASN A 144 -9.09 -6.77 9.32
CA ASN A 144 -10.48 -7.16 9.08
C ASN A 144 -10.87 -7.19 7.60
N ILE A 145 -10.27 -6.34 6.78
CA ILE A 145 -10.48 -6.32 5.32
C ILE A 145 -10.03 -7.62 4.64
N LEU A 146 -9.09 -8.39 5.20
CA LEU A 146 -8.71 -9.67 4.62
C LEU A 146 -9.74 -10.77 4.86
N HIS A 147 -10.56 -10.66 5.91
CA HIS A 147 -11.63 -11.63 6.19
C HIS A 147 -12.72 -11.63 5.11
N GLN A 148 -12.89 -10.54 4.36
CA GLN A 148 -13.85 -10.49 3.25
C GLN A 148 -13.45 -11.37 2.07
N TYR A 149 -12.14 -11.61 1.90
CA TYR A 149 -11.61 -12.43 0.81
C TYR A 149 -11.59 -13.91 1.22
N HIS A 150 -11.13 -14.22 2.44
CA HIS A 150 -10.98 -15.60 2.90
C HIS A 150 -11.16 -15.73 4.42
N PRO A 151 -12.40 -15.89 4.93
CA PRO A 151 -12.66 -15.96 6.37
C PRO A 151 -12.01 -17.16 7.09
N SER A 152 -11.60 -18.21 6.35
CA SER A 152 -10.98 -19.43 6.90
C SER A 152 -9.73 -19.89 6.14
N GLY A 153 -9.14 -19.03 5.28
CA GLY A 153 -8.09 -19.44 4.35
C GLY A 153 -6.65 -19.29 4.87
N PHE A 154 -6.47 -18.77 6.09
CA PHE A 154 -5.15 -18.54 6.64
C PHE A 154 -4.59 -19.81 7.30
N GLU A 155 -3.46 -20.30 6.78
CA GLU A 155 -2.72 -21.41 7.39
C GLU A 155 -1.79 -20.94 8.51
N HIS A 156 -1.30 -19.70 8.41
CA HIS A 156 -0.35 -19.10 9.33
C HIS A 156 -0.83 -17.74 9.81
N SER A 157 -0.55 -17.42 11.08
CA SER A 157 -0.77 -16.09 11.62
C SER A 157 0.19 -15.08 11.01
N ILE A 158 -0.18 -13.80 11.01
CA ILE A 158 0.73 -12.77 10.50
C ILE A 158 2.00 -12.67 11.36
N ILE A 159 1.90 -12.89 12.68
CA ILE A 159 3.06 -12.92 13.59
C ILE A 159 4.08 -14.00 13.19
N GLU A 160 3.60 -15.16 12.72
CA GLU A 160 4.48 -16.22 12.22
C GLU A 160 5.14 -15.81 10.91
N ILE A 161 4.36 -15.35 9.94
CA ILE A 161 4.86 -14.90 8.63
C ILE A 161 5.93 -13.82 8.80
N GLN A 162 5.71 -12.85 9.70
CA GLN A 162 6.66 -11.79 9.97
C GLN A 162 8.06 -12.30 10.31
N LYS A 163 8.18 -13.41 11.06
CA LYS A 163 9.49 -13.93 11.49
C LYS A 163 10.37 -14.28 10.29
N ASP A 164 9.75 -14.74 9.20
CA ASP A 164 10.44 -15.19 8.00
C ASP A 164 10.79 -14.02 7.07
N VAL A 165 9.94 -12.99 7.01
CA VAL A 165 10.08 -11.89 6.03
C VAL A 165 10.69 -10.61 6.57
N LEU A 166 10.77 -10.44 7.91
CA LEU A 166 11.16 -9.16 8.53
C LEU A 166 12.56 -8.69 8.10
N LYS A 167 13.49 -9.62 7.91
CA LYS A 167 14.85 -9.28 7.47
C LYS A 167 14.84 -8.67 6.08
N ASP A 168 14.12 -9.30 5.14
CA ASP A 168 14.07 -8.87 3.75
C ASP A 168 13.24 -7.59 3.58
N LEU A 169 12.15 -7.44 4.34
CA LEU A 169 11.39 -6.19 4.43
C LEU A 169 12.25 -5.01 4.91
N ASN A 170 13.04 -5.21 5.98
CA ASN A 170 13.92 -4.15 6.48
C ASN A 170 15.02 -3.82 5.48
N LYS A 171 15.62 -4.83 4.82
CA LYS A 171 16.64 -4.60 3.78
C LYS A 171 16.03 -3.85 2.58
N ALA A 172 14.82 -4.20 2.15
CA ALA A 172 14.10 -3.49 1.10
C ALA A 172 13.86 -2.02 1.45
N TYR A 173 13.36 -1.76 2.67
CA TYR A 173 13.13 -0.39 3.13
C TYR A 173 14.43 0.41 3.30
N ASP A 174 15.51 -0.20 3.80
CA ASP A 174 16.83 0.44 3.89
C ASP A 174 17.35 0.81 2.48
N ASN A 175 17.19 -0.10 1.50
CA ASN A 175 17.57 0.16 0.11
C ASN A 175 16.75 1.31 -0.51
N LEU A 176 15.43 1.33 -0.32
CA LEU A 176 14.54 2.42 -0.75
C LEU A 176 14.95 3.75 -0.12
N SER A 177 15.17 3.76 1.20
CA SER A 177 15.57 4.96 1.95
C SER A 177 16.89 5.54 1.47
N LYS A 178 17.85 4.67 1.13
CA LYS A 178 19.16 5.08 0.63
C LYS A 178 19.11 5.58 -0.81
N CYS A 179 18.38 4.89 -1.70
CA CYS A 179 18.45 5.14 -3.14
C CYS A 179 17.37 6.11 -3.64
N SER A 180 16.24 6.20 -2.94
CA SER A 180 15.07 7.02 -3.30
C SER A 180 14.49 7.77 -2.07
N PRO A 181 15.29 8.61 -1.38
CA PRO A 181 14.87 9.26 -0.13
C PRO A 181 13.61 10.12 -0.27
N GLY A 182 13.39 10.75 -1.44
CA GLY A 182 12.15 11.48 -1.71
C GLY A 182 10.92 10.58 -1.68
N PHE A 183 10.96 9.45 -2.38
CA PHE A 183 9.88 8.46 -2.33
C PHE A 183 9.65 7.94 -0.92
N THR A 184 10.73 7.63 -0.18
CA THR A 184 10.65 7.19 1.21
C THR A 184 10.01 8.25 2.13
N GLN A 185 10.24 9.54 1.90
CA GLN A 185 9.55 10.59 2.66
C GLN A 185 8.03 10.51 2.46
N LEU A 186 7.54 10.34 1.22
CA LEU A 186 6.11 10.16 0.96
C LEU A 186 5.56 8.85 1.52
N LEU A 187 6.35 7.79 1.45
CA LEU A 187 6.01 6.50 2.04
C LEU A 187 5.72 6.66 3.54
N ASN A 188 6.61 7.33 4.30
CA ASN A 188 6.40 7.58 5.74
C ASN A 188 5.22 8.53 6.04
N MET A 189 4.88 9.43 5.11
CA MET A 189 3.71 10.30 5.27
C MET A 189 2.40 9.54 5.09
N THR A 190 2.35 8.65 4.10
CA THR A 190 1.08 8.07 3.60
C THR A 190 0.83 6.64 4.05
N THR A 191 1.88 5.86 4.31
CA THR A 191 1.76 4.44 4.68
C THR A 191 1.97 4.29 6.17
N LYS A 192 0.92 3.87 6.89
CA LYS A 192 0.94 3.61 8.33
C LYS A 192 1.25 2.15 8.65
N GLU A 193 0.94 1.24 7.72
CA GLU A 193 1.02 -0.19 7.96
C GLU A 193 1.42 -1.00 6.71
N ILE A 194 2.18 -2.06 6.91
CA ILE A 194 2.38 -3.14 5.93
C ILE A 194 1.85 -4.43 6.55
N SER A 195 0.95 -5.09 5.83
CA SER A 195 0.41 -6.39 6.21
C SER A 195 0.88 -7.44 5.20
N VAL A 196 1.82 -8.28 5.63
CA VAL A 196 2.27 -9.42 4.80
C VAL A 196 1.42 -10.65 5.13
N PHE A 197 0.87 -11.28 4.10
CA PHE A 197 0.00 -12.44 4.24
C PHE A 197 0.30 -13.50 3.18
N ASN A 198 -0.15 -14.71 3.41
CA ASN A 198 0.01 -15.84 2.49
C ASN A 198 -1.37 -16.45 2.22
N LEU A 199 -2.00 -16.01 1.11
CA LEU A 199 -3.31 -16.53 0.69
C LEU A 199 -3.31 -16.86 -0.80
N PRO A 200 -3.74 -18.08 -1.19
CA PRO A 200 -3.95 -18.40 -2.60
C PRO A 200 -4.97 -17.46 -3.24
N LYS A 201 -4.77 -17.14 -4.54
CA LYS A 201 -5.73 -16.39 -5.38
C LYS A 201 -6.09 -14.97 -4.93
N THR A 202 -5.46 -14.45 -3.87
CA THR A 202 -5.61 -13.06 -3.44
C THR A 202 -4.38 -12.28 -3.91
N PRO A 203 -4.48 -11.28 -4.79
CA PRO A 203 -3.31 -10.48 -5.15
C PRO A 203 -2.87 -9.61 -3.95
N SER A 204 -1.65 -9.08 -4.00
CA SER A 204 -1.30 -7.89 -3.20
C SER A 204 -2.24 -6.74 -3.58
N PHE A 205 -2.57 -5.88 -2.62
CA PHE A 205 -3.47 -4.75 -2.87
C PHE A 205 -3.25 -3.60 -1.88
N ALA A 206 -3.86 -2.46 -2.22
CA ALA A 206 -4.15 -1.38 -1.30
C ALA A 206 -5.61 -0.97 -1.51
N SER A 207 -6.26 -0.41 -0.48
CA SER A 207 -7.66 -0.03 -0.55
C SER A 207 -7.91 1.29 0.15
N ILE A 208 -8.73 2.15 -0.46
CA ILE A 208 -9.19 3.38 0.21
C ILE A 208 -10.04 3.08 1.46
N ASN A 209 -10.68 1.91 1.50
CA ASN A 209 -11.44 1.47 2.68
C ASN A 209 -10.52 1.04 3.84
N TYR A 210 -9.22 0.91 3.62
CA TYR A 210 -8.23 0.62 4.64
C TYR A 210 -6.98 1.44 4.28
N PHE A 211 -7.17 2.76 4.21
CA PHE A 211 -6.19 3.69 3.68
C PHE A 211 -4.89 3.68 4.51
N GLY A 212 -3.75 3.81 3.82
CA GLY A 212 -2.44 3.82 4.45
C GLY A 212 -1.89 2.43 4.77
N THR A 213 -2.49 1.36 4.24
CA THR A 213 -1.96 0.00 4.37
C THR A 213 -1.59 -0.62 3.04
N SER A 214 -0.37 -1.15 2.98
CA SER A 214 0.09 -2.01 1.88
C SER A 214 -0.10 -3.48 2.25
N PHE A 215 -0.98 -4.18 1.53
CA PHE A 215 -1.23 -5.61 1.71
C PHE A 215 -0.36 -6.38 0.71
N ILE A 216 0.62 -7.13 1.21
CA ILE A 216 1.59 -7.85 0.37
C ILE A 216 1.34 -9.35 0.48
N ASN A 217 0.93 -9.98 -0.62
CA ASN A 217 0.81 -11.43 -0.67
C ASN A 217 2.12 -12.09 -1.09
N ILE A 218 2.54 -13.05 -0.28
CA ILE A 218 3.77 -13.82 -0.48
C ILE A 218 3.55 -15.26 -0.96
N HIS A 219 2.31 -15.64 -1.23
CA HIS A 219 1.94 -16.98 -1.67
C HIS A 219 2.72 -17.46 -2.91
N GLU A 220 3.39 -18.61 -2.78
CA GLU A 220 4.21 -19.25 -3.84
C GLU A 220 5.31 -18.37 -4.45
N ARG A 221 5.75 -17.32 -3.74
CA ARG A 221 6.80 -16.41 -4.20
C ARG A 221 8.08 -16.64 -3.41
N LYS A 222 9.23 -16.53 -4.07
CA LYS A 222 10.53 -16.49 -3.39
C LYS A 222 10.70 -15.09 -2.78
N HIS A 223 10.85 -15.01 -1.47
CA HIS A 223 11.02 -13.74 -0.77
C HIS A 223 12.46 -13.28 -0.84
N ASN A 224 12.65 -11.99 -1.11
CA ASN A 224 13.91 -11.28 -1.05
C ASN A 224 13.61 -9.77 -0.95
N ASP A 225 14.64 -8.96 -0.77
CA ASP A 225 14.49 -7.51 -0.67
C ASP A 225 14.01 -6.86 -1.97
N ILE A 226 14.40 -7.35 -3.16
CA ILE A 226 13.93 -6.76 -4.44
C ILE A 226 12.42 -6.95 -4.61
N LEU A 227 11.89 -8.12 -4.28
CA LEU A 227 10.47 -8.40 -4.24
C LEU A 227 9.75 -7.40 -3.33
N PHE A 228 10.26 -7.18 -2.12
CA PHE A 228 9.63 -6.26 -1.19
C PHE A 228 9.81 -4.79 -1.59
N MET A 229 10.90 -4.42 -2.27
CA MET A 229 11.04 -3.07 -2.85
C MET A 229 9.96 -2.80 -3.89
N ASP A 230 9.74 -3.75 -4.81
CA ASP A 230 8.65 -3.71 -5.80
C ASP A 230 7.28 -3.59 -5.10
N GLU A 231 6.96 -4.52 -4.20
CA GLU A 231 5.66 -4.55 -3.52
C GLU A 231 5.41 -3.30 -2.65
N ILE A 232 6.40 -2.82 -1.91
CA ILE A 232 6.28 -1.57 -1.14
C ILE A 232 6.05 -0.41 -2.09
N ALA A 233 6.84 -0.27 -3.17
CA ALA A 233 6.70 0.85 -4.10
C ALA A 233 5.35 0.84 -4.85
N HIS A 234 4.85 -0.35 -5.19
CA HIS A 234 3.57 -0.54 -5.83
C HIS A 234 2.40 -0.22 -4.88
N GLN A 235 2.32 -0.90 -3.74
CA GLN A 235 1.16 -0.83 -2.86
C GLN A 235 1.08 0.51 -2.12
N SER A 236 2.21 1.10 -1.75
CA SER A 236 2.22 2.48 -1.24
C SER A 236 1.94 3.51 -2.33
N GLY A 237 2.37 3.25 -3.57
CA GLY A 237 2.05 4.06 -4.74
C GLY A 237 0.53 4.23 -4.90
N HIS A 238 -0.25 3.17 -4.64
CA HIS A 238 -1.70 3.26 -4.62
C HIS A 238 -2.24 4.24 -3.59
N SER A 239 -1.70 4.22 -2.36
CA SER A 239 -2.12 5.12 -1.28
C SER A 239 -1.71 6.57 -1.57
N ILE A 240 -0.47 6.78 -2.04
CA ILE A 240 0.05 8.09 -2.43
C ILE A 240 -0.81 8.69 -3.54
N PHE A 241 -1.09 7.93 -4.60
CA PHE A 241 -1.85 8.48 -5.73
C PHE A 241 -3.30 8.76 -5.38
N THR A 242 -3.93 7.88 -4.58
CA THR A 242 -5.30 8.10 -4.10
C THR A 242 -5.41 9.38 -3.28
N LEU A 243 -4.40 9.66 -2.45
CA LEU A 243 -4.33 10.91 -1.71
C LEU A 243 -4.20 12.13 -2.65
N LEU A 244 -3.25 12.08 -3.58
CA LEU A 244 -2.95 13.21 -4.48
C LEU A 244 -4.07 13.53 -5.47
N THR A 245 -4.92 12.53 -5.77
CA THR A 245 -6.00 12.61 -6.77
C THR A 245 -7.38 12.40 -6.16
N ARG A 246 -7.56 12.68 -4.86
CA ARG A 246 -8.86 12.56 -4.17
C ARG A 246 -9.97 13.32 -4.90
N ASP A 247 -9.63 14.47 -5.49
CA ASP A 247 -10.49 15.25 -6.38
C ASP A 247 -10.47 14.72 -7.83
N SER A 248 -10.67 13.41 -8.00
CA SER A 248 -10.47 12.69 -9.28
C SER A 248 -11.27 13.27 -10.46
N ASP A 249 -12.46 13.80 -10.21
CA ASP A 249 -13.30 14.47 -11.23
C ASP A 249 -12.64 15.70 -11.86
N SER A 250 -11.65 16.30 -11.19
CA SER A 250 -10.92 17.46 -11.73
C SER A 250 -9.92 17.11 -12.83
N TYR A 251 -9.61 15.82 -13.03
CA TYR A 251 -8.60 15.36 -14.00
C TYR A 251 -9.19 14.81 -15.29
N PHE A 252 -10.46 14.40 -15.31
CA PHE A 252 -11.09 13.76 -16.47
C PHE A 252 -12.25 14.58 -17.04
N LEU A 253 -12.44 14.52 -18.35
CA LEU A 253 -13.60 15.10 -19.06
C LEU A 253 -14.86 14.23 -18.92
N PHE A 254 -14.69 12.99 -18.44
CA PHE A 254 -15.73 11.99 -18.24
C PHE A 254 -15.66 11.48 -16.80
N PRO A 255 -16.73 10.85 -16.27
CA PRO A 255 -16.68 10.23 -14.95
C PRO A 255 -15.45 9.31 -14.81
N PRO A 256 -14.64 9.42 -13.74
CA PRO A 256 -13.41 8.64 -13.60
C PRO A 256 -13.65 7.11 -13.57
N GLN A 257 -14.88 6.69 -13.25
CA GLN A 257 -15.31 5.29 -13.23
C GLN A 257 -15.79 4.75 -14.59
N THR A 258 -15.84 5.58 -15.63
CA THR A 258 -16.16 5.12 -17.00
C THR A 258 -15.14 4.08 -17.45
N LEU A 259 -15.60 3.01 -18.11
CA LEU A 259 -14.72 1.92 -18.54
C LEU A 259 -13.90 2.34 -19.76
N LEU A 260 -12.60 2.03 -19.75
CA LEU A 260 -11.68 2.42 -20.82
C LEU A 260 -12.04 1.74 -22.16
N LYS A 261 -12.67 0.56 -22.15
CA LYS A 261 -13.21 -0.09 -23.36
C LYS A 261 -14.24 0.74 -24.12
N GLU A 262 -14.91 1.70 -23.48
CA GLU A 262 -15.85 2.61 -24.14
C GLU A 262 -15.14 3.54 -25.12
N PHE A 263 -13.85 3.78 -24.91
CA PHE A 263 -13.01 4.61 -25.76
C PHE A 263 -12.15 3.78 -26.72
N THR A 264 -11.63 2.63 -26.26
CA THR A 264 -10.71 1.80 -27.05
C THR A 264 -11.42 0.80 -27.96
N GLY A 265 -12.67 0.45 -27.65
CA GLY A 265 -13.42 -0.62 -28.33
C GLY A 265 -12.90 -2.04 -28.03
N PHE A 266 -11.85 -2.19 -27.22
CA PHE A 266 -11.27 -3.50 -26.89
C PHE A 266 -12.02 -4.15 -25.72
N SER A 267 -12.69 -5.27 -25.96
CA SER A 267 -13.51 -5.95 -24.95
C SER A 267 -12.71 -6.52 -23.77
N GLY A 268 -11.40 -6.72 -23.94
CA GLY A 268 -10.51 -7.17 -22.87
C GLY A 268 -10.07 -6.06 -21.90
N GLU A 269 -10.37 -4.79 -22.21
CA GLU A 269 -10.03 -3.66 -21.34
C GLU A 269 -11.10 -3.48 -20.25
N GLY A 270 -10.86 -4.08 -19.09
CA GLY A 270 -11.77 -4.01 -17.95
C GLY A 270 -11.56 -2.81 -17.02
N ARG A 271 -10.48 -2.04 -17.19
CA ARG A 271 -10.13 -0.95 -16.28
C ARG A 271 -11.01 0.28 -16.53
N THR A 272 -11.14 1.11 -15.50
CA THR A 272 -11.75 2.44 -15.60
C THR A 272 -10.72 3.47 -16.09
N LEU A 273 -11.16 4.66 -16.47
CA LEU A 273 -10.28 5.79 -16.79
C LEU A 273 -9.31 6.08 -15.63
N TYR A 274 -9.86 6.19 -14.41
CA TYR A 274 -9.06 6.36 -13.21
C TYR A 274 -8.13 5.17 -12.98
N GLY A 275 -8.62 3.94 -13.16
CA GLY A 275 -7.82 2.73 -12.97
C GLY A 275 -6.58 2.69 -13.85
N ALA A 276 -6.71 2.98 -15.15
CA ALA A 276 -5.57 3.02 -16.06
C ALA A 276 -4.59 4.15 -15.73
N PHE A 277 -5.11 5.35 -15.45
CA PHE A 277 -4.29 6.49 -15.03
C PHE A 277 -3.54 6.25 -13.72
N HIS A 278 -4.20 5.59 -12.77
CA HIS A 278 -3.64 5.17 -11.49
C HIS A 278 -2.56 4.10 -11.67
N SER A 279 -2.77 3.11 -12.55
CA SER A 279 -1.76 2.11 -12.89
C SER A 279 -0.49 2.73 -13.45
N MET A 280 -0.59 3.76 -14.30
CA MET A 280 0.60 4.44 -14.81
C MET A 280 1.48 5.01 -13.68
N PHE A 281 0.86 5.62 -12.66
CA PHE A 281 1.60 6.16 -11.52
C PHE A 281 2.28 5.05 -10.71
N THR A 282 1.59 3.95 -10.41
CA THR A 282 2.19 2.86 -9.63
C THR A 282 3.29 2.13 -10.41
N LEU A 283 3.18 2.02 -11.74
CA LEU A 283 4.26 1.52 -12.58
C LEU A 283 5.49 2.44 -12.52
N CYS A 284 5.29 3.76 -12.58
CA CYS A 284 6.39 4.72 -12.42
C CYS A 284 7.07 4.61 -11.04
N THR A 285 6.33 4.43 -9.94
CA THR A 285 6.96 4.30 -8.61
C THR A 285 7.81 3.04 -8.50
N ILE A 286 7.37 1.92 -9.09
CA ILE A 286 8.16 0.68 -9.12
C ILE A 286 9.42 0.88 -9.95
N ILE A 287 9.29 1.38 -11.19
CA ILE A 287 10.45 1.55 -12.09
C ILE A 287 11.45 2.53 -11.48
N HIS A 288 10.99 3.67 -10.96
CA HIS A 288 11.82 4.67 -10.30
C HIS A 288 12.67 4.05 -9.18
N THR A 289 12.04 3.34 -8.25
CA THR A 289 12.70 2.82 -7.04
C THR A 289 13.66 1.66 -7.36
N LEU A 290 13.27 0.74 -8.25
CA LEU A 290 14.13 -0.35 -8.69
C LEU A 290 15.32 0.17 -9.51
N ASN A 291 15.11 1.12 -10.42
CA ASN A 291 16.19 1.72 -11.21
C ASN A 291 17.16 2.52 -10.32
N ALA A 292 16.64 3.27 -9.35
CA ALA A 292 17.49 3.99 -8.40
C ALA A 292 18.40 3.02 -7.60
N PHE A 293 17.89 1.85 -7.22
CA PHE A 293 18.70 0.81 -6.58
C PHE A 293 19.66 0.11 -7.54
N LEU A 294 19.26 -0.12 -8.79
CA LEU A 294 20.16 -0.66 -9.82
C LEU A 294 21.40 0.23 -10.00
N LEU A 295 21.20 1.56 -10.00
CA LEU A 295 22.27 2.54 -10.19
C LEU A 295 23.11 2.80 -8.93
N ASN A 296 22.50 2.80 -7.74
CA ASN A 296 23.14 3.31 -6.52
C ASN A 296 23.26 2.28 -5.38
N GLY A 297 22.61 1.13 -5.51
CA GLY A 297 22.42 0.12 -4.47
C GLY A 297 23.53 -0.92 -4.36
N ASN A 298 24.41 -1.01 -5.35
CA ASN A 298 25.41 -2.07 -5.51
C ASN A 298 24.79 -3.49 -5.49
N PRO A 299 23.78 -3.79 -6.33
CA PRO A 299 23.21 -5.12 -6.40
C PRO A 299 24.24 -6.17 -6.83
N ASN A 300 24.15 -7.37 -6.27
CA ASN A 300 24.89 -8.53 -6.77
C ASN A 300 24.37 -8.99 -8.13
N GLU A 301 25.08 -9.94 -8.76
CA GLU A 301 24.77 -10.47 -10.10
C GLU A 301 23.31 -10.95 -10.24
N TYR A 302 22.84 -11.78 -9.31
CA TYR A 302 21.46 -12.27 -9.30
C TYR A 302 20.44 -11.14 -9.07
N GLU A 303 20.75 -10.23 -8.13
CA GLU A 303 19.93 -9.05 -7.85
C GLU A 303 19.81 -8.16 -9.10
N LYS A 304 20.90 -7.97 -9.87
CA LYS A 304 20.87 -7.23 -11.13
C LYS A 304 19.93 -7.88 -12.13
N ILE A 305 20.05 -9.18 -12.38
CA ILE A 305 19.16 -9.88 -13.32
C ILE A 305 17.69 -9.69 -12.94
N GLU A 306 17.36 -9.82 -11.65
CA GLU A 306 16.00 -9.60 -11.17
C GLU A 306 15.53 -8.16 -11.36
N LEU A 307 16.38 -7.16 -11.06
CA LEU A 307 16.08 -5.74 -11.29
C LEU A 307 15.84 -5.45 -12.76
N TYR A 308 16.71 -5.94 -13.66
CA TYR A 308 16.56 -5.76 -15.10
C TYR A 308 15.24 -6.33 -15.61
N GLY A 309 14.91 -7.54 -15.16
CA GLY A 309 13.68 -8.20 -15.55
C GLY A 309 12.43 -7.47 -15.05
N ARG A 310 12.39 -7.07 -13.78
CA ARG A 310 11.25 -6.33 -13.20
C ARG A 310 11.07 -4.96 -13.84
N ILE A 311 12.16 -4.18 -14.00
CA ILE A 311 12.11 -2.85 -14.60
C ILE A 311 11.52 -2.94 -16.01
N GLY A 312 12.07 -3.81 -16.87
CA GLY A 312 11.55 -3.92 -18.23
C GLY A 312 10.14 -4.51 -18.30
N PHE A 313 9.76 -5.43 -17.40
CA PHE A 313 8.40 -5.97 -17.32
C PHE A 313 7.35 -4.90 -17.01
N TYR A 314 7.67 -3.97 -16.10
CA TYR A 314 6.77 -2.85 -15.78
C TYR A 314 6.83 -1.73 -16.82
N LEU A 315 7.99 -1.51 -17.45
CA LEU A 315 8.14 -0.56 -18.54
C LEU A 315 7.30 -0.97 -19.76
N ASP A 316 7.27 -2.25 -20.12
CA ASP A 316 6.44 -2.78 -21.20
C ASP A 316 4.95 -2.46 -20.98
N LYS A 317 4.45 -2.67 -19.76
CA LYS A 317 3.08 -2.31 -19.36
C LYS A 317 2.83 -0.80 -19.42
N LEU A 318 3.79 0.01 -18.97
CA LEU A 318 3.68 1.47 -19.00
C LEU A 318 3.64 2.01 -20.43
N ILE A 319 4.44 1.43 -21.35
CA ILE A 319 4.42 1.77 -22.78
C ILE A 319 3.03 1.52 -23.35
N TYR A 320 2.46 0.34 -23.12
CA TYR A 320 1.11 0.00 -23.56
C TYR A 320 0.07 1.02 -23.06
N ASP A 321 0.12 1.37 -21.77
CA ASP A 321 -0.82 2.34 -21.19
C ASP A 321 -0.67 3.74 -21.80
N VAL A 322 0.56 4.23 -21.97
CA VAL A 322 0.82 5.52 -22.62
C VAL A 322 0.34 5.52 -24.08
N GLU A 323 0.62 4.47 -24.84
CA GLU A 323 0.21 4.37 -26.25
C GLU A 323 -1.30 4.38 -26.43
N ILE A 324 -2.04 3.71 -25.55
CA ILE A 324 -3.50 3.72 -25.58
C ILE A 324 -4.03 5.10 -25.19
N ILE A 325 -3.61 5.62 -24.04
CA ILE A 325 -4.15 6.84 -23.46
C ILE A 325 -3.80 8.07 -24.31
N SER A 326 -2.63 8.08 -24.97
CA SER A 326 -2.19 9.19 -25.84
C SER A 326 -3.16 9.50 -26.99
N LYS A 327 -3.98 8.53 -27.40
CA LYS A 327 -4.94 8.65 -28.50
C LYS A 327 -6.32 9.13 -28.03
N LEU A 328 -6.51 9.28 -26.72
CA LEU A 328 -7.80 9.56 -26.11
C LEU A 328 -7.91 11.02 -25.66
N GLU A 329 -9.04 11.66 -25.98
CA GLU A 329 -9.37 13.00 -25.50
C GLU A 329 -10.17 12.91 -24.19
N ILE A 330 -9.54 12.41 -23.13
CA ILE A 330 -10.22 12.09 -21.85
C ILE A 330 -9.83 12.99 -20.68
N PHE A 331 -8.80 13.81 -20.81
CA PHE A 331 -8.26 14.61 -19.70
C PHE A 331 -8.65 16.08 -19.76
N THR A 332 -8.89 16.67 -18.60
CA THR A 332 -8.88 18.12 -18.41
C THR A 332 -7.45 18.68 -18.58
N PRO A 333 -7.23 20.00 -18.64
CA PRO A 333 -5.88 20.56 -18.63
C PRO A 333 -5.04 20.09 -17.43
N LYS A 334 -5.64 19.97 -16.25
CA LYS A 334 -4.99 19.47 -15.03
C LYS A 334 -4.61 17.98 -15.15
N GLY A 335 -5.53 17.15 -15.65
CA GLY A 335 -5.25 15.73 -15.92
C GLY A 335 -4.15 15.55 -16.95
N LYS A 336 -4.17 16.37 -18.02
CA LYS A 336 -3.18 16.32 -19.10
C LYS A 336 -1.77 16.64 -18.59
N GLN A 337 -1.61 17.59 -17.67
CA GLN A 337 -0.31 17.90 -17.05
C GLN A 337 0.26 16.69 -16.32
N ILE A 338 -0.53 16.02 -15.48
CA ILE A 338 -0.09 14.84 -14.75
C ILE A 338 0.21 13.69 -15.71
N TYR A 339 -0.65 13.45 -16.70
CA TYR A 339 -0.41 12.46 -17.74
C TYR A 339 0.91 12.73 -18.49
N GLN A 340 1.20 13.98 -18.83
CA GLN A 340 2.45 14.36 -19.50
C GLN A 340 3.67 14.02 -18.64
N MET A 341 3.66 14.30 -17.34
CA MET A 341 4.74 13.91 -16.43
C MET A 341 4.98 12.39 -16.42
N LEU A 342 3.90 11.59 -16.41
CA LEU A 342 3.99 10.13 -16.45
C LEU A 342 4.48 9.60 -17.80
N ALA A 343 4.03 10.20 -18.91
CA ALA A 343 4.47 9.84 -20.25
C ALA A 343 5.94 10.23 -20.51
N GLU A 344 6.40 11.35 -19.94
CA GLU A 344 7.81 11.77 -19.98
C GLU A 344 8.71 10.78 -19.21
N ASN A 345 8.27 10.29 -18.05
CA ASN A 345 8.97 9.20 -17.34
C ASN A 345 9.16 7.97 -18.23
N MET A 346 8.12 7.54 -18.95
CA MET A 346 8.22 6.42 -19.88
C MET A 346 9.30 6.67 -20.95
N ALA A 347 9.31 7.85 -21.56
CA ALA A 347 10.29 8.19 -22.60
C ALA A 347 11.73 8.23 -22.09
N ASP A 348 11.94 8.60 -20.82
CA ASP A 348 13.25 8.56 -20.17
C ASP A 348 13.64 7.12 -19.83
N TYR A 349 12.71 6.31 -19.32
CA TYR A 349 12.95 4.91 -18.99
C TYR A 349 13.27 4.06 -20.22
N GLN A 350 12.65 4.32 -21.37
CA GLN A 350 12.97 3.64 -22.64
C GLN A 350 14.41 3.84 -23.09
N LYS A 351 15.06 4.95 -22.68
CA LYS A 351 16.44 5.25 -23.03
C LYS A 351 17.45 4.70 -22.02
N LEU A 352 16.99 4.27 -20.84
CA LEU A 352 17.86 3.68 -19.82
C LEU A 352 18.59 2.48 -20.40
N GLU A 353 19.85 2.31 -19.97
CA GLU A 353 20.68 1.16 -20.35
C GLU A 353 20.71 0.92 -21.87
N ASN A 354 20.75 2.03 -22.64
CA ASN A 354 20.76 2.03 -24.11
C ASN A 354 19.57 1.25 -24.72
N GLY A 355 18.41 1.27 -24.06
CA GLY A 355 17.19 0.62 -24.51
C GLY A 355 17.20 -0.91 -24.41
N ILE A 356 18.07 -1.49 -23.59
CA ILE A 356 18.13 -2.95 -23.39
C ILE A 356 16.80 -3.53 -22.90
N PHE A 357 16.05 -2.78 -22.08
CA PHE A 357 14.76 -3.21 -21.54
C PHE A 357 13.74 -3.55 -22.63
N LEU A 358 13.81 -2.87 -23.78
CA LEU A 358 12.91 -3.08 -24.92
C LEU A 358 13.25 -4.32 -25.75
N LYS A 359 14.39 -4.95 -25.48
CA LYS A 359 14.82 -6.17 -26.18
C LYS A 359 14.37 -7.44 -25.47
N PHE A 360 14.04 -7.35 -24.18
CA PHE A 360 13.66 -8.51 -23.40
C PHE A 360 12.31 -9.09 -23.85
N ASN A 361 12.17 -10.40 -23.72
CA ASN A 361 10.96 -11.17 -23.98
C ASN A 361 10.24 -11.48 -22.67
N TYR A 362 8.96 -11.10 -22.59
CA TYR A 362 8.07 -11.32 -21.45
C TYR A 362 6.90 -12.28 -21.73
N ASP A 363 6.85 -12.93 -22.91
CA ASP A 363 5.73 -13.78 -23.34
C ASP A 363 5.43 -14.97 -22.41
N ASN A 364 6.42 -15.40 -21.62
CA ASN A 364 6.28 -16.49 -20.66
C ASN A 364 5.96 -16.04 -19.22
N GLN A 365 5.79 -14.74 -18.99
CA GLN A 365 5.42 -14.18 -17.70
C GLN A 365 3.90 -14.27 -17.49
N ASP A 366 3.50 -14.50 -16.24
CA ASP A 366 2.11 -14.33 -15.84
C ASP A 366 1.85 -12.86 -15.46
N TYR A 367 0.74 -12.58 -14.78
CA TYR A 367 0.47 -11.24 -14.23
C TYR A 367 1.58 -10.76 -13.28
N LEU A 368 2.12 -11.69 -12.47
CA LEU A 368 3.24 -11.45 -11.56
C LEU A 368 4.56 -11.87 -12.21
N PHE A 369 5.58 -11.05 -12.04
CA PHE A 369 6.93 -11.30 -12.55
C PHE A 369 7.59 -12.52 -11.87
N SER A 370 8.26 -13.35 -12.66
CA SER A 370 9.06 -14.49 -12.21
C SER A 370 10.51 -14.40 -12.73
N PRO A 371 11.49 -14.22 -11.82
CA PRO A 371 12.90 -14.13 -12.21
C PRO A 371 13.40 -15.36 -12.99
N ASN A 372 12.93 -16.55 -12.63
CA ASN A 372 13.35 -17.80 -13.27
C ASN A 372 12.83 -17.89 -14.71
N ARG A 373 11.56 -17.51 -14.94
CA ARG A 373 10.98 -17.49 -16.28
C ARG A 373 11.63 -16.41 -17.15
N PHE A 374 11.94 -15.25 -16.54
CA PHE A 374 12.64 -14.17 -17.23
C PHE A 374 14.02 -14.61 -17.71
N LEU A 375 14.82 -15.20 -16.82
CA LEU A 375 16.15 -15.71 -17.15
C LEU A 375 16.10 -16.73 -18.30
N PHE A 376 15.14 -17.65 -18.25
CA PHE A 376 14.95 -18.67 -19.29
C PHE A 376 14.74 -18.07 -20.69
N SER A 377 13.91 -17.03 -20.81
CA SER A 377 13.61 -16.40 -22.10
C SER A 377 14.67 -15.41 -22.58
N ASN A 378 15.54 -14.93 -21.70
CA ASN A 378 16.40 -13.76 -21.97
C ASN A 378 17.91 -14.03 -21.82
N GLN A 379 18.32 -15.29 -21.62
CA GLN A 379 19.72 -15.64 -21.36
C GLN A 379 20.69 -15.12 -22.43
N SER A 380 20.34 -15.22 -23.72
CA SER A 380 21.21 -14.73 -24.81
C SER A 380 21.41 -13.21 -24.73
N ILE A 381 20.33 -12.46 -24.50
CA ILE A 381 20.34 -11.00 -24.41
C ILE A 381 21.16 -10.54 -23.20
N LEU A 382 20.98 -11.21 -22.04
CA LEU A 382 21.74 -10.93 -20.83
C LEU A 382 23.24 -11.16 -21.04
N ASN A 383 23.60 -12.28 -21.69
CA ASN A 383 25.00 -12.59 -22.01
C ASN A 383 25.62 -11.57 -22.98
N GLU A 384 24.90 -11.18 -24.03
CA GLU A 384 25.36 -10.17 -25.01
C GLU A 384 25.54 -8.79 -24.36
N ALA A 385 24.67 -8.43 -23.43
CA ALA A 385 24.73 -7.17 -22.68
C ALA A 385 25.73 -7.21 -21.51
N GLN A 386 26.40 -8.33 -21.27
CA GLN A 386 27.29 -8.54 -20.11
C GLN A 386 26.61 -8.25 -18.76
N ILE A 387 25.31 -8.55 -18.69
CA ILE A 387 24.54 -8.53 -17.46
C ILE A 387 24.66 -9.93 -16.85
N SER A 388 25.77 -10.15 -16.14
CA SER A 388 26.05 -11.39 -15.41
C SER A 388 25.57 -11.29 -13.96
#